data_AF-A0A355BAV7-F1
#
_entry.id   AF-A0A355BAV7-F1
#
_cell.length_a   1.000
_cell.length_b   1.000
_cell.length_c   1.000
_cell.angle_alpha   90.00
_cell.angle_beta   90.00
_cell.angle_gamma   90.00
#
_symmetry.space_group_name_H-M   'P 1'
#
loop_
_entity.id
_entity.type
_entity.pdbx_description
1 polymer ?
#
loop_
_entity_poly.entity_id
_entity_poly.type
_entity_poly.pdbx_seq_one_letter_code
_entity_poly.pdbx_strand_id
1 'polypeptide(L)'
;KKKKQKNIFFFLFFANPQKTHPLIGIYDQKITPFLKKAIEQNELKMMDLVSKLNHQIIAVKENKQYLFKNIHTKHELEELNLLYISKK
;
A
#
# COMPACT_ATOMS: atom_id res chain seq x y z
N LYS A 1 -1.74 28.02 23.46
CA LYS A 1 -1.06 26.80 22.95
C LYS A 1 -2.06 25.98 22.11
N LYS A 2 -1.98 25.99 20.78
CA LYS A 2 -2.86 25.18 19.92
C LYS A 2 -2.49 23.69 20.07
N LYS A 3 -3.36 22.88 20.68
CA LYS A 3 -3.22 21.41 20.67
C LYS A 3 -3.32 20.95 19.21
N LYS A 4 -2.25 20.43 18.62
CA LYS A 4 -2.33 19.67 17.37
C LYS A 4 -3.21 18.43 17.65
N GLN A 5 -4.41 18.39 17.08
CA GLN A 5 -5.22 17.18 17.04
C GLN A 5 -4.37 16.10 16.34
N LYS A 6 -3.97 15.06 17.08
CA LYS A 6 -3.33 13.89 16.47
C LYS A 6 -4.45 13.09 15.81
N ASN A 7 -4.57 13.20 14.49
CA ASN A 7 -5.42 12.30 13.72
C ASN A 7 -4.79 10.90 13.82
N ILE A 8 -5.49 9.97 14.48
CA ILE A 8 -5.09 8.56 14.58
C ILE A 8 -5.69 7.86 13.37
N PHE A 9 -4.84 7.44 12.44
CA PHE A 9 -5.25 6.65 11.27
C PHE A 9 -5.01 5.18 11.57
N PHE A 10 -5.93 4.33 11.12
CA PHE A 10 -5.78 2.88 11.20
C PHE A 10 -4.89 2.34 10.08
N PHE A 11 -4.85 3.04 8.95
CA PHE A 11 -4.06 2.70 7.76
C PHE A 11 -3.31 3.92 7.25
N LEU A 12 -2.03 3.75 6.97
CA LEU A 12 -1.27 4.61 6.08
C LEU A 12 -0.76 3.76 4.93
N PHE A 13 -1.09 4.08 3.68
CA PHE A 13 -0.61 3.30 2.53
C PHE A 13 -0.20 4.20 1.38
N PHE A 14 0.66 3.67 0.50
CA PHE A 14 1.20 4.43 -0.61
C PHE A 14 0.26 4.41 -1.83
N ALA A 15 0.26 5.49 -2.59
CA ALA A 15 -0.39 5.55 -3.90
C ALA A 15 0.47 6.35 -4.89
N ASN A 16 0.44 5.94 -6.15
CA ASN A 16 0.91 6.75 -7.27
C ASN A 16 -0.31 7.16 -8.12
N PRO A 17 -0.16 8.05 -9.12
CA PRO A 17 -1.29 8.54 -9.93
C PRO A 17 -2.10 7.44 -10.64
N GLN A 18 -1.51 6.26 -10.84
CA GLN A 18 -2.11 5.16 -11.61
C GLN A 18 -2.72 4.08 -10.70
N LYS A 19 -2.22 3.91 -9.47
CA LYS A 19 -2.54 2.78 -8.60
C LYS A 19 -2.31 3.08 -7.12
N THR A 20 -3.22 2.57 -6.30
CA THR A 20 -3.06 2.47 -4.84
C THR A 20 -2.36 1.17 -4.45
N HIS A 21 -1.46 1.23 -3.48
CA HIS A 21 -0.67 0.10 -2.97
C HIS A 21 -1.07 -0.24 -1.52
N PRO A 22 -2.26 -0.83 -1.30
CA PRO A 22 -2.80 -1.07 0.05
C PRO A 22 -2.09 -2.20 0.80
N LEU A 23 -1.04 -2.80 0.23
CA LEU A 23 -0.15 -3.79 0.87
C LEU A 23 1.21 -3.19 1.26
N ILE A 24 1.47 -1.95 0.86
CA ILE A 24 2.70 -1.23 1.17
C ILE A 24 2.27 -0.05 2.03
N GLY A 25 2.46 -0.19 3.34
CA GLY A 25 1.91 0.75 4.31
C GLY A 25 2.22 0.40 5.76
N ILE A 26 1.73 1.26 6.66
CA ILE A 26 1.77 1.08 8.10
C ILE A 26 0.33 0.86 8.58
N TYR A 27 0.16 -0.16 9.41
CA TYR A 27 -1.14 -0.58 9.94
C TYR A 27 -1.09 -0.53 11.46
N ASP A 28 -2.08 0.14 12.08
CA ASP A 28 -2.21 0.11 13.54
C ASP A 28 -2.69 -1.29 13.97
N GLN A 29 -2.04 -1.91 14.96
CA GLN A 29 -2.40 -3.26 15.43
C GLN A 29 -3.88 -3.37 15.86
N LYS A 30 -4.53 -2.26 16.22
CA LYS A 30 -5.97 -2.17 16.51
C LYS A 30 -6.87 -2.61 15.34
N ILE A 31 -6.36 -2.75 14.12
CA ILE A 31 -7.15 -3.23 12.98
C ILE A 31 -7.35 -4.75 12.98
N THR A 32 -6.60 -5.50 13.80
CA THR A 32 -6.61 -6.97 13.79
C THR A 32 -8.02 -7.58 13.91
N PRO A 33 -8.92 -7.10 14.79
CA PRO A 33 -10.29 -7.62 14.86
C PRO A 33 -11.10 -7.40 13.58
N PHE A 34 -10.88 -6.28 12.88
CA PHE A 34 -11.56 -5.97 11.62
C PHE A 34 -11.06 -6.88 10.50
N LEU A 35 -9.75 -7.13 10.43
CA LEU A 35 -9.16 -8.09 9.49
C LEU A 35 -9.70 -9.50 9.72
N LYS A 36 -9.72 -9.96 10.99
CA LYS A 36 -10.23 -11.28 11.36
C LYS A 36 -11.69 -11.46 10.90
N LYS A 37 -12.55 -10.48 11.21
CA LYS A 37 -13.96 -10.50 10.81
C LYS A 37 -14.12 -10.54 9.28
N ALA A 38 -13.35 -9.73 8.55
CA ALA A 38 -13.40 -9.73 7.10
C ALA A 38 -13.02 -11.09 6.49
N ILE A 39 -11.99 -11.75 7.04
CA ILE A 39 -11.59 -13.11 6.64
C ILE A 39 -12.70 -14.12 6.92
N GLU A 40 -13.29 -14.10 8.13
CA GLU A 40 -14.38 -15.00 8.53
C GLU A 40 -15.64 -14.82 7.66
N GLN A 41 -15.85 -13.62 7.12
CA GLN A 41 -16.97 -13.28 6.25
C GLN A 41 -16.64 -13.44 4.74
N ASN A 42 -15.46 -13.94 4.40
CA ASN A 42 -14.95 -14.05 3.02
C ASN A 42 -14.91 -12.70 2.27
N GLU A 43 -14.78 -11.58 2.99
CA GLU A 43 -14.58 -10.23 2.46
C GLU A 43 -13.08 -10.00 2.19
N LEU A 44 -12.54 -10.62 1.15
CA LEU A 44 -11.09 -10.66 0.90
C LEU A 44 -10.53 -9.45 0.13
N LYS A 45 -11.37 -8.47 -0.21
CA LYS A 45 -10.95 -7.27 -0.94
C LYS A 45 -10.38 -6.23 0.03
N MET A 46 -9.06 -6.06 0.00
CA MET A 46 -8.36 -5.12 0.89
C MET A 46 -8.87 -3.68 0.76
N MET A 47 -9.22 -3.22 -0.45
CA MET A 47 -9.75 -1.88 -0.66
C MET A 47 -11.15 -1.68 -0.05
N ASP A 48 -11.95 -2.74 0.03
CA ASP A 48 -13.27 -2.68 0.68
C ASP A 48 -13.09 -2.50 2.19
N LEU A 49 -12.09 -3.13 2.80
CA LEU A 49 -11.74 -2.92 4.21
C LEU A 49 -11.19 -1.52 4.47
N VAL A 50 -10.26 -1.06 3.62
CA VAL A 50 -9.64 0.27 3.74
C VAL A 50 -10.68 1.38 3.62
N SER A 51 -11.65 1.25 2.71
CA SER A 51 -12.71 2.26 2.56
C SER A 51 -13.64 2.37 3.79
N LYS A 52 -13.78 1.28 4.57
CA LYS A 52 -14.58 1.24 5.80
C LYS A 52 -13.85 1.82 7.03
N LEU A 53 -12.53 2.03 6.96
CA LEU A 53 -11.70 2.40 8.10
C LEU A 53 -10.99 3.74 7.86
N ASN A 54 -10.73 4.49 8.94
CA ASN A 54 -10.02 5.76 8.84
C ASN A 54 -8.59 5.55 8.32
N HIS A 55 -8.29 6.08 7.14
CA HIS A 55 -7.04 5.85 6.44
C HIS A 55 -6.44 7.15 5.89
N GLN A 56 -5.13 7.12 5.64
CA GLN A 56 -4.38 8.19 5.00
C GLN A 56 -3.57 7.63 3.83
N ILE A 57 -3.62 8.32 2.70
CA ILE A 57 -2.84 8.00 1.51
C ILE A 57 -1.55 8.83 1.51
N ILE A 58 -0.43 8.17 1.24
CA ILE A 58 0.87 8.80 1.04
C ILE A 58 1.20 8.78 -0.45
N ALA A 59 1.25 9.97 -1.07
CA ALA A 59 1.60 10.10 -2.47
C ALA A 59 3.08 9.77 -2.72
N VAL A 60 3.34 8.87 -3.66
CA VAL A 60 4.68 8.52 -4.11
C VAL A 60 5.17 9.58 -5.10
N LYS A 61 6.37 10.13 -4.85
CA LYS A 61 7.02 11.06 -5.78
C LYS A 61 7.30 10.37 -7.12
N GLU A 62 7.13 11.11 -8.22
CA GLU A 62 7.30 10.58 -9.58
C GLU A 62 8.64 9.88 -9.79
N ASN A 63 9.72 10.53 -9.38
CA ASN A 63 11.08 9.98 -9.44
C ASN A 63 11.34 8.80 -8.49
N LYS A 64 10.34 8.31 -7.75
CA LYS A 64 10.41 7.15 -6.85
C LYS A 64 9.35 6.09 -7.19
N GLN A 65 8.52 6.30 -8.22
CA GLN A 65 7.49 5.34 -8.61
C GLN A 65 8.06 3.96 -8.99
N TYR A 66 9.26 3.91 -9.55
CA TYR A 66 9.94 2.67 -9.91
C TYR A 66 10.17 1.72 -8.72
N LEU A 67 10.21 2.24 -7.48
CA LEU A 67 10.36 1.42 -6.26
C LEU A 67 9.09 0.60 -5.93
N PHE A 68 7.97 0.91 -6.58
CA PHE A 68 6.67 0.26 -6.36
C PHE A 68 6.26 -0.62 -7.55
N LYS A 69 7.19 -0.93 -8.47
CA LYS A 69 6.93 -1.87 -9.56
C LYS A 69 6.94 -3.30 -8.99
N ASN A 70 5.77 -3.93 -8.98
CA ASN A 70 5.66 -5.35 -8.67
C ASN A 70 6.17 -6.20 -9.85
N ILE A 71 6.60 -7.41 -9.53
CA ILE A 71 6.94 -8.45 -10.50
C ILE A 71 5.88 -9.54 -10.37
N HIS A 72 4.99 -9.63 -11.35
CA HIS A 72 3.90 -10.59 -11.40
C HIS A 72 4.23 -11.82 -12.25
N THR A 73 5.18 -11.68 -13.19
CA THR A 73 5.50 -12.72 -14.17
C THR A 73 7.01 -12.94 -14.32
N LYS A 74 7.39 -14.09 -14.86
CA LYS A 74 8.79 -14.39 -15.18
C LYS A 74 9.37 -13.42 -16.22
N HIS A 75 8.56 -13.02 -17.20
CA HIS A 75 8.95 -12.04 -18.21
C HIS A 75 9.30 -10.68 -17.59
N GLU A 76 8.50 -10.19 -16.65
CA GLU A 76 8.79 -8.93 -15.93
C GLU A 76 10.10 -8.99 -15.12
N LEU A 77 10.46 -10.18 -14.61
CA LEU A 77 11.73 -10.41 -13.94
C LEU A 77 12.91 -10.35 -14.93
N GLU A 78 12.76 -10.98 -16.09
CA GLU A 78 13.76 -10.98 -17.16
C GLU A 78 14.02 -9.55 -17.68
N GLU A 79 12.96 -8.77 -17.92
CA GLU A 79 13.07 -7.34 -18.26
C GLU A 79 13.83 -6.54 -17.20
N LEU A 80 13.51 -6.76 -15.92
CA LEU A 80 14.19 -6.07 -14.82
C LEU A 80 15.68 -6.41 -14.80
N ASN A 81 16.03 -7.68 -14.99
CA ASN A 81 17.42 -8.12 -15.02
C ASN A 81 18.20 -7.49 -16.17
N LEU A 82 17.62 -7.40 -17.38
CA LEU A 82 18.23 -6.72 -18.52
C LEU A 82 18.50 -5.23 -18.23
N LEU A 83 17.56 -4.57 -17.55
CA LEU A 83 17.68 -3.18 -17.09
C LEU A 83 18.80 -2.97 -16.06
N TYR A 84 19.06 -3.96 -15.20
CA TYR A 84 20.17 -3.92 -14.24
C TYR A 84 21.51 -4.21 -14.89
N ILE A 85 21.56 -5.16 -15.83
CA ILE A 85 22.78 -5.53 -16.55
C ILE A 85 23.25 -4.36 -17.43
N SER A 86 22.33 -3.67 -18.11
CA SER A 86 22.65 -2.51 -18.96
C SER A 86 23.08 -1.24 -18.20
N LYS A 87 22.91 -1.22 -16.87
CA LYS A 87 23.35 -0.11 -16.00
C LYS A 87 24.71 -0.35 -15.33
N LYS A 88 25.33 -1.50 -15.56
CA LYS A 88 26.72 -1.80 -15.17
C LYS A 88 27.66 -1.49 -16.32
#